data_AF-A0A318RJV7-F1
#
_entry.id   AF-A0A318RJV7-F1
#
_cell.length_a   1.000
_cell.length_b   1.000
_cell.length_c   1.000
_cell.angle_alpha   90.00
_cell.angle_beta   90.00
_cell.angle_gamma   90.00
#
_symmetry.space_group_name_H-M   'P 1'
#
loop_
_entity.id
_entity.type
_entity.pdbx_description
1 polymer ?
#
loop_
_entity_poly.entity_id
_entity_poly.type
_entity_poly.pdbx_seq_one_letter_code
_entity_poly.pdbx_strand_id
1 'polypeptide(L)'
;MSETSGGEVYAKHITERLAAEVERKKTLEGRGTTLVTTSSTLLTIIFALTVFITGKEASFKFNNDVAIWFLLAALLVFVASAVAAIYVQTFAIKYTVTSAQSLRGMVETNHWNDPADLAQRECAWHDMETTLSIRSANDEKAGYVIGSFVLQVAAIFLLGVSLGIELF
;
A
#
# COMPACT_ATOMS: atom_id res chain seq x y z
N MET A 1 20.78 -15.85 -38.22
CA MET A 1 20.32 -15.61 -36.84
C MET A 1 21.19 -14.47 -36.32
N SER A 2 20.67 -13.25 -36.15
CA SER A 2 21.47 -12.21 -35.50
C SER A 2 21.66 -12.62 -34.04
N GLU A 3 22.90 -12.71 -33.59
CA GLU A 3 23.19 -12.92 -32.18
C GLU A 3 22.58 -11.77 -31.38
N THR A 4 21.72 -12.10 -30.42
CA THR A 4 21.18 -11.13 -29.46
C THR A 4 22.34 -10.46 -28.77
N SER A 5 22.45 -9.13 -28.89
CA SER A 5 23.54 -8.40 -28.26
C SER A 5 23.39 -8.45 -26.73
N GLY A 6 24.50 -8.40 -25.98
CA GLY A 6 24.43 -8.31 -24.52
C GLY A 6 23.59 -7.10 -24.06
N GLY A 7 23.63 -5.99 -24.81
CA GLY A 7 22.81 -4.81 -24.55
C GLY A 7 21.31 -5.08 -24.64
N GLU A 8 20.88 -5.91 -25.58
CA GLU A 8 19.48 -6.33 -25.73
C GLU A 8 19.01 -7.21 -24.59
N VAL A 9 19.86 -8.14 -24.13
CA VAL A 9 19.55 -8.97 -22.95
C VAL A 9 19.38 -8.11 -21.71
N TYR A 10 20.29 -7.15 -21.47
CA TYR A 10 20.22 -6.28 -20.29
C TYR A 10 19.04 -5.31 -20.34
N ALA A 11 18.80 -4.65 -21.48
CA ALA A 11 17.66 -3.74 -21.65
C ALA A 11 16.34 -4.47 -21.38
N LYS A 12 16.16 -5.66 -21.98
CA LYS A 12 14.98 -6.49 -21.75
C LYS A 12 14.83 -6.87 -20.27
N HIS A 13 15.90 -7.30 -19.61
CA HIS A 13 15.86 -7.65 -18.20
C HIS A 13 15.41 -6.46 -17.33
N ILE A 14 15.94 -5.25 -17.59
CA ILE A 14 15.59 -4.05 -16.83
C ILE A 14 14.12 -3.68 -17.04
N THR A 15 13.63 -3.68 -18.29
CA THR A 15 12.22 -3.40 -18.57
C THR A 15 11.27 -4.43 -17.92
N GLU A 16 11.63 -5.72 -17.90
CA GLU A 16 10.88 -6.76 -17.17
C GLU A 16 10.83 -6.48 -15.66
N ARG A 17 11.93 -6.00 -15.06
CA ARG A 17 11.97 -5.61 -13.65
C ARG A 17 11.13 -4.38 -13.37
N LEU A 18 11.16 -3.38 -14.24
CA LEU A 18 10.31 -2.20 -14.13
C LEU A 18 8.83 -2.58 -14.13
N ALA A 19 8.41 -3.44 -15.06
CA ALA A 19 7.04 -3.93 -15.13
C ALA A 19 6.63 -4.68 -13.84
N ALA A 20 7.53 -5.53 -13.31
CA ALA A 20 7.28 -6.24 -12.06
C ALA A 20 7.11 -5.29 -10.85
N GLU A 21 7.87 -4.20 -10.77
CA GLU A 21 7.75 -3.22 -9.68
C GLU A 21 6.49 -2.35 -9.81
N VAL A 22 6.05 -2.05 -11.04
CA VAL A 22 4.75 -1.39 -11.27
C VAL A 22 3.59 -2.28 -10.82
N GLU A 23 3.64 -3.58 -11.11
CA GLU A 23 2.63 -4.53 -10.64
C GLU A 23 2.68 -4.72 -9.11
N ARG A 24 3.88 -4.74 -8.52
CA ARG A 24 4.06 -4.77 -7.06
C ARG A 24 3.42 -3.56 -6.40
N LYS A 25 3.61 -2.35 -6.95
CA LYS A 25 2.96 -1.13 -6.48
C LYS A 25 1.43 -1.27 -6.49
N LYS A 26 0.88 -1.70 -7.62
CA LYS A 26 -0.58 -1.92 -7.77
C LYS A 26 -1.10 -2.95 -6.77
N THR A 27 -0.35 -4.01 -6.52
CA THR A 27 -0.69 -5.01 -5.50
C THR A 27 -0.73 -4.40 -4.10
N LEU A 28 0.24 -3.56 -3.74
CA LEU A 28 0.29 -2.89 -2.44
C LEU A 28 -0.87 -1.90 -2.26
N GLU A 29 -1.19 -1.13 -3.30
CA GLU A 29 -2.33 -0.21 -3.31
C GLU A 29 -3.66 -0.97 -3.19
N GLY A 30 -3.81 -2.09 -3.90
CA GLY A 30 -4.96 -2.98 -3.78
C GLY A 30 -5.12 -3.57 -2.37
N ARG A 31 -4.02 -3.99 -1.73
CA ARG A 31 -4.04 -4.43 -0.32
C ARG A 31 -4.48 -3.31 0.62
N GLY A 32 -4.02 -2.08 0.38
CA GLY A 32 -4.48 -0.90 1.12
C GLY A 32 -6.00 -0.73 1.02
N THR A 33 -6.57 -0.82 -0.18
CA THR A 33 -8.03 -0.78 -0.37
C THR A 33 -8.74 -1.90 0.39
N THR A 34 -8.25 -3.14 0.32
CA THR A 34 -8.83 -4.27 1.07
C THR A 34 -8.82 -4.04 2.57
N LEU A 35 -7.72 -3.50 3.12
CA LEU A 35 -7.61 -3.18 4.55
C LEU A 35 -8.59 -2.08 4.97
N VAL A 36 -8.77 -1.04 4.15
CA VAL A 36 -9.78 0.00 4.41
C VAL A 36 -11.19 -0.59 4.40
N THR A 37 -11.54 -1.39 3.39
CA THR A 37 -12.87 -1.99 3.27
C THR A 37 -13.18 -2.92 4.44
N THR A 38 -12.26 -3.83 4.77
CA THR A 38 -12.42 -4.73 5.93
C THR A 38 -12.55 -3.95 7.23
N SER A 39 -11.82 -2.84 7.35
CA SER A 39 -11.93 -1.95 8.51
C SER A 39 -13.32 -1.32 8.62
N SER A 40 -13.85 -0.77 7.53
CA SER A 40 -15.21 -0.22 7.51
C SER A 40 -16.27 -1.28 7.85
N THR A 41 -16.16 -2.49 7.30
CA THR A 41 -17.11 -3.58 7.59
C THR A 41 -17.10 -3.97 9.06
N LEU A 42 -15.91 -4.15 9.67
CA LEU A 42 -15.80 -4.47 11.09
C LEU A 42 -16.37 -3.35 11.96
N LEU A 43 -16.12 -2.08 11.63
CA LEU A 43 -16.71 -0.95 12.35
C LEU A 43 -18.24 -0.97 12.28
N THR A 44 -18.81 -1.25 11.12
CA THR A 44 -20.27 -1.43 10.97
C THR A 44 -20.81 -2.56 11.83
N ILE A 45 -20.12 -3.71 11.89
CA ILE A 45 -20.51 -4.84 12.73
C ILE A 45 -20.49 -4.46 14.21
N ILE A 46 -19.45 -3.75 14.65
CA ILE A 46 -19.32 -3.28 16.04
C ILE A 46 -20.48 -2.35 16.39
N PHE A 47 -20.77 -1.35 15.55
CA PHE A 47 -21.91 -0.46 15.78
C PHE A 47 -23.24 -1.19 15.77
N ALA A 48 -23.45 -2.13 14.85
CA ALA A 48 -24.67 -2.92 14.79
C ALA A 48 -24.87 -3.76 16.07
N LEU A 49 -23.80 -4.39 16.57
CA LEU A 49 -23.83 -5.12 17.84
C LEU A 49 -24.13 -4.19 19.02
N THR A 50 -23.47 -3.04 19.11
CA THR A 50 -23.71 -2.06 20.17
C THR A 50 -25.16 -1.57 20.16
N VAL A 51 -25.70 -1.19 19.00
CA VAL A 51 -27.10 -0.76 18.87
C VAL A 51 -28.07 -1.89 19.22
N PHE A 52 -27.79 -3.13 18.80
CA PHE A 52 -28.63 -4.29 19.11
C PHE A 52 -28.67 -4.58 20.62
N ILE A 53 -27.53 -4.48 21.31
CA ILE A 53 -27.42 -4.70 22.75
C ILE A 53 -28.12 -3.56 23.51
N THR A 54 -27.80 -2.30 23.19
CA THR A 54 -28.39 -1.12 23.85
C THR A 54 -29.89 -0.95 23.56
N GLY A 55 -30.36 -1.41 22.41
CA GLY A 55 -31.76 -1.27 21.98
C GLY A 55 -32.74 -2.25 22.65
N LYS A 56 -32.25 -3.39 23.18
CA LYS A 56 -33.12 -4.38 23.83
C LYS A 56 -33.39 -4.08 25.30
N GLU A 57 -32.44 -3.47 25.99
CA GLU A 57 -32.65 -2.90 27.32
C GLU A 57 -31.82 -1.61 27.41
N ALA A 58 -32.48 -0.47 27.66
CA ALA A 58 -31.81 0.82 27.92
C ALA A 58 -30.89 0.82 29.17
N SER A 59 -30.63 -0.37 29.72
CA SER A 59 -29.91 -0.69 30.95
C SER A 59 -28.59 -1.40 30.70
N PHE A 60 -28.22 -1.77 29.46
CA PHE A 60 -26.90 -2.35 29.15
C PHE A 60 -25.84 -1.24 29.20
N LYS A 61 -25.58 -0.76 30.41
CA LYS A 61 -24.40 0.02 30.74
C LYS A 61 -23.26 -0.98 30.86
N PHE A 62 -22.12 -0.66 30.25
CA PHE A 62 -20.89 -1.37 30.57
C PHE A 62 -20.74 -1.37 32.09
N ASN A 63 -20.82 -2.55 32.70
CA ASN A 63 -20.72 -2.68 34.16
C ASN A 63 -19.26 -2.54 34.59
N ASN A 64 -18.32 -2.76 33.67
CA ASN A 64 -16.90 -2.73 33.93
C ASN A 64 -16.20 -1.58 33.20
N ASP A 65 -15.73 -0.57 33.95
CA ASP A 65 -14.96 0.55 33.42
C ASP A 65 -13.71 0.08 32.64
N VAL A 66 -13.14 -1.07 33.00
CA VAL A 66 -11.98 -1.66 32.32
C VAL A 66 -12.34 -2.08 30.89
N ALA A 67 -13.53 -2.63 30.67
CA ALA A 67 -13.98 -3.03 29.33
C ALA A 67 -14.14 -1.82 28.41
N ILE A 68 -14.57 -0.67 28.95
CA ILE A 68 -14.67 0.60 28.21
C ILE A 68 -13.28 1.08 27.76
N TRP A 69 -12.27 1.01 28.65
CA TRP A 69 -10.90 1.39 28.29
C TRP A 69 -10.31 0.52 27.17
N PHE A 70 -10.54 -0.80 27.21
CA PHE A 70 -10.12 -1.70 26.13
C PHE A 70 -10.88 -1.43 24.82
N LEU A 71 -12.16 -1.08 24.89
CA LEU A 71 -12.95 -0.70 23.71
C LEU A 71 -12.41 0.58 23.06
N LEU A 72 -12.11 1.60 23.86
CA LEU A 72 -11.53 2.86 23.38
C LEU A 72 -10.14 2.63 22.79
N ALA A 73 -9.31 1.80 23.43
CA ALA A 73 -7.99 1.44 22.91
C ALA A 73 -8.12 0.70 21.57
N ALA A 74 -9.03 -0.27 21.45
CA ALA A 74 -9.30 -0.97 20.20
C ALA A 74 -9.70 0.00 19.08
N LEU A 75 -10.59 0.95 19.38
CA LEU A 75 -11.04 1.96 18.41
C LEU A 75 -9.88 2.86 17.94
N LEU A 76 -9.03 3.32 18.85
CA LEU A 76 -7.88 4.16 18.50
C LEU A 76 -6.87 3.42 17.62
N VAL A 77 -6.55 2.16 17.96
CA VAL A 77 -5.65 1.31 17.17
C VAL A 77 -6.24 1.05 15.78
N PHE A 78 -7.56 0.86 15.71
CA PHE A 78 -8.26 0.65 14.45
C PHE A 78 -8.24 1.87 13.54
N VAL A 79 -8.46 3.06 14.10
CA VAL A 79 -8.35 4.33 13.36
C VAL A 79 -6.91 4.52 12.87
N ALA A 80 -5.90 4.25 13.70
CA ALA A 80 -4.50 4.31 13.29
C ALA A 80 -4.19 3.35 12.12
N SER A 81 -4.70 2.11 12.18
CA SER A 81 -4.60 1.13 11.09
C SER A 81 -5.22 1.65 9.79
N ALA A 82 -6.44 2.19 9.87
CA ALA A 82 -7.17 2.71 8.72
C ALA A 82 -6.46 3.92 8.08
N VAL A 83 -5.93 4.84 8.89
CA VAL A 83 -5.14 5.98 8.41
C VAL A 83 -3.89 5.52 7.66
N ALA A 84 -3.17 4.52 8.19
CA ALA A 84 -2.02 3.94 7.50
C ALA A 84 -2.41 3.28 6.16
N ALA A 85 -3.53 2.56 6.12
CA ALA A 85 -4.03 1.95 4.89
C ALA A 85 -4.44 3.02 3.84
N ILE A 86 -5.14 4.07 4.26
CA ILE A 86 -5.51 5.22 3.41
C ILE A 86 -4.26 5.93 2.88
N TYR A 87 -3.22 6.06 3.72
CA TYR A 87 -1.95 6.65 3.31
C TYR A 87 -1.33 5.84 2.16
N VAL A 88 -1.23 4.51 2.29
CA VAL A 88 -0.70 3.65 1.21
C VAL A 88 -1.51 3.78 -0.07
N GLN A 89 -2.85 3.86 0.04
CA GLN A 89 -3.76 3.95 -1.09
C GLN A 89 -3.68 5.31 -1.81
N THR A 90 -3.68 6.40 -1.04
CA THR A 90 -3.88 7.76 -1.57
C THR A 90 -2.58 8.48 -1.85
N PHE A 91 -1.55 8.29 -1.02
CA PHE A 91 -0.29 8.99 -1.21
C PHE A 91 0.53 8.35 -2.33
N ALA A 92 0.66 9.12 -3.41
CA ALA A 92 1.63 8.87 -4.46
C ALA A 92 3.03 9.21 -3.92
N ILE A 93 3.76 8.19 -3.48
CA ILE A 93 5.19 8.35 -3.21
C ILE A 93 5.86 8.73 -4.54
N LYS A 94 6.61 9.83 -4.52
CA LYS A 94 7.32 10.32 -5.69
C LYS A 94 8.38 9.30 -6.09
N TYR A 95 8.37 8.91 -7.36
CA TYR A 95 9.44 8.13 -7.97
C TYR A 95 9.93 8.87 -9.20
N THR A 96 11.20 8.67 -9.54
CA THR A 96 11.83 9.31 -10.68
C THR A 96 11.34 8.60 -11.94
N VAL A 97 10.88 9.38 -12.90
CA VAL A 97 10.56 8.91 -14.25
C VAL A 97 11.37 9.71 -15.25
N THR A 98 11.58 9.14 -16.43
CA THR A 98 12.21 9.85 -17.55
C THR A 98 11.53 11.20 -17.74
N SER A 99 12.32 12.28 -17.68
CA SER A 99 11.77 13.63 -17.71
C SER A 99 11.08 13.90 -19.04
N ALA A 100 10.05 14.76 -19.04
CA ALA A 100 9.38 15.15 -20.27
C ALA A 100 10.35 15.79 -21.29
N GLN A 101 11.39 16.48 -20.81
CA GLN A 101 12.44 17.05 -21.66
C GLN A 101 13.29 15.95 -22.31
N SER A 102 13.68 14.93 -21.56
CA SER A 102 14.42 13.77 -22.09
C SER A 102 13.59 13.00 -23.12
N LEU A 103 12.32 12.73 -22.83
CA LEU A 103 11.41 12.07 -23.78
C LEU A 103 11.19 12.90 -25.04
N ARG A 104 11.05 14.23 -24.92
CA ARG A 104 10.99 15.13 -26.07
C ARG A 104 12.29 15.09 -26.86
N GLY A 105 13.45 15.15 -26.22
CA GLY A 105 14.76 15.07 -26.89
C GLY A 105 14.97 13.77 -27.65
N MET A 106 14.45 12.64 -27.15
CA MET A 106 14.48 11.35 -27.85
C MET A 106 13.68 11.37 -29.17
N VAL A 107 12.64 12.19 -29.28
CA VAL A 107 11.77 12.29 -30.47
C VAL A 107 12.14 13.49 -31.35
N GLU A 108 12.54 14.61 -30.76
CA GLU A 108 12.91 15.85 -31.42
C GLU A 108 14.36 15.78 -31.90
N THR A 109 14.56 15.27 -33.12
CA THR A 109 15.72 15.34 -34.07
C THR A 109 17.16 15.12 -33.56
N ASN A 110 17.51 15.54 -32.35
CA ASN A 110 18.84 15.49 -31.74
C ASN A 110 19.30 14.05 -31.42
N HIS A 111 18.37 13.14 -31.12
CA HIS A 111 18.70 11.76 -30.73
C HIS A 111 18.06 10.69 -31.65
N TRP A 112 17.24 11.10 -32.62
CA TRP A 112 16.53 10.15 -33.51
C TRP A 112 17.49 9.36 -34.42
N ASN A 113 18.66 9.93 -34.71
CA ASN A 113 19.69 9.30 -35.54
C ASN A 113 20.81 8.67 -34.69
N ASP A 114 20.62 8.56 -33.37
CA ASP A 114 21.62 7.93 -32.51
C ASP A 114 21.83 6.46 -32.89
N PRO A 115 23.07 5.94 -32.79
CA PRO A 115 23.33 4.52 -32.95
C PRO A 115 22.43 3.67 -32.04
N ALA A 116 21.93 2.54 -32.56
CA ALA A 116 20.97 1.70 -31.85
C ALA A 116 21.51 1.17 -30.51
N ASP A 117 22.81 0.93 -30.41
CA ASP A 117 23.50 0.52 -29.19
C ASP A 117 23.54 1.65 -28.15
N LEU A 118 23.79 2.90 -28.58
CA LEU A 118 23.76 4.08 -27.71
C LEU A 118 22.34 4.32 -27.20
N ALA A 119 21.36 4.36 -28.09
CA ALA A 119 19.96 4.58 -27.74
C ALA A 119 19.44 3.50 -26.78
N GLN A 120 19.79 2.23 -27.01
CA GLN A 120 19.43 1.13 -26.13
C GLN A 120 20.03 1.29 -24.72
N ARG A 121 21.30 1.71 -24.63
CA ARG A 121 21.95 1.94 -23.34
C ARG A 121 21.31 3.08 -22.56
N GLU A 122 21.00 4.20 -23.21
CA GLU A 122 20.35 5.35 -22.57
C GLU A 122 18.93 5.02 -22.11
N CYS A 123 18.14 4.31 -22.92
CA CYS A 123 16.81 3.83 -22.50
C CYS A 123 16.92 2.87 -21.30
N ALA A 124 17.86 1.93 -21.34
CA ALA A 124 18.09 1.00 -20.23
C ALA A 124 18.54 1.73 -18.94
N TRP A 125 19.33 2.80 -19.07
CA TRP A 125 19.74 3.63 -17.94
C TRP A 125 18.54 4.32 -17.26
N HIS A 126 17.67 4.94 -18.05
CA HIS A 126 16.46 5.60 -17.52
C HIS A 126 15.47 4.61 -16.90
N ASP A 127 15.29 3.43 -17.52
CA ASP A 127 14.47 2.36 -16.95
C ASP A 127 15.06 1.85 -15.62
N MET A 128 16.39 1.73 -15.53
CA MET A 128 17.08 1.34 -14.31
C MET A 128 16.87 2.38 -13.20
N GLU A 129 17.05 3.66 -13.48
CA GLU A 129 16.86 4.74 -12.50
C GLU A 129 15.41 4.79 -12.00
N THR A 130 14.46 4.65 -12.91
CA THR A 130 13.03 4.53 -12.58
C THR A 130 12.79 3.30 -11.69
N THR A 131 13.36 2.15 -12.04
CA THR A 131 13.25 0.90 -11.28
C THR A 131 13.81 1.01 -9.86
N LEU A 132 14.96 1.66 -9.69
CA LEU A 132 15.56 1.85 -8.35
C LEU A 132 14.72 2.80 -7.48
N SER A 133 14.21 3.88 -8.06
CA SER A 133 13.38 4.83 -7.31
C SER A 133 12.02 4.24 -6.92
N ILE A 134 11.34 3.51 -7.81
CA ILE A 134 10.07 2.85 -7.50
C ILE A 134 10.24 1.73 -6.46
N ARG A 135 11.38 1.04 -6.46
CA ARG A 135 11.69 0.01 -5.45
C ARG A 135 11.72 0.57 -4.05
N SER A 136 12.48 1.65 -3.84
CA SER A 136 12.54 2.31 -2.54
C SER A 136 11.15 2.77 -2.08
N ALA A 137 10.36 3.34 -2.99
CA ALA A 137 8.99 3.75 -2.70
C ALA A 137 8.07 2.57 -2.34
N ASN A 138 8.18 1.46 -3.07
CA ASN A 138 7.39 0.25 -2.83
C ASN A 138 7.76 -0.43 -1.51
N ASP A 139 9.03 -0.43 -1.13
CA ASP A 139 9.48 -1.00 0.14
C ASP A 139 8.95 -0.19 1.33
N GLU A 140 8.92 1.13 1.20
CA GLU A 140 8.28 2.00 2.19
C GLU A 140 6.77 1.72 2.29
N LYS A 141 6.05 1.66 1.15
CA LYS A 141 4.62 1.28 1.14
C LYS A 141 4.38 -0.09 1.76
N ALA A 142 5.24 -1.07 1.49
CA ALA A 142 5.12 -2.41 2.05
C ALA A 142 5.21 -2.41 3.58
N GLY A 143 6.10 -1.61 4.16
CA GLY A 143 6.19 -1.41 5.60
C GLY A 143 4.88 -0.90 6.21
N TYR A 144 4.26 0.11 5.59
CA TYR A 144 2.97 0.65 6.05
C TYR A 144 1.81 -0.35 5.92
N VAL A 145 1.77 -1.16 4.85
CA VAL A 145 0.74 -2.21 4.70
C VAL A 145 0.88 -3.26 5.80
N ILE A 146 2.10 -3.72 6.07
CA ILE A 146 2.35 -4.70 7.14
C ILE A 146 2.00 -4.10 8.51
N GLY A 147 2.42 -2.87 8.77
CA GLY A 147 2.09 -2.17 10.02
C GLY A 147 0.57 -1.99 10.21
N SER A 148 -0.14 -1.57 9.17
CA SER A 148 -1.60 -1.46 9.18
C SER A 148 -2.28 -2.79 9.49
N PHE A 149 -1.84 -3.88 8.86
CA PHE A 149 -2.38 -5.22 9.12
C PHE A 149 -2.15 -5.67 10.57
N VAL A 150 -0.95 -5.49 11.12
CA VAL A 150 -0.64 -5.84 12.51
C VAL A 150 -1.50 -5.04 13.48
N LEU A 151 -1.69 -3.74 13.23
CA LEU A 151 -2.58 -2.89 14.04
C LEU A 151 -4.03 -3.37 13.96
N GLN A 152 -4.52 -3.78 12.78
CA GLN A 152 -5.88 -4.27 12.61
C GLN A 152 -6.11 -5.55 13.43
N VAL A 153 -5.16 -6.50 13.40
CA VAL A 153 -5.22 -7.72 14.21
C VAL A 153 -5.20 -7.38 15.70
N ALA A 154 -4.34 -6.46 16.13
CA ALA A 154 -4.27 -6.01 17.52
C ALA A 154 -5.59 -5.35 17.99
N ALA A 155 -6.21 -4.53 17.15
CA ALA A 155 -7.50 -3.91 17.45
C ALA A 155 -8.62 -4.95 17.61
N ILE A 156 -8.67 -5.96 16.73
CA ILE A 156 -9.64 -7.07 16.84
C ILE A 156 -9.43 -7.84 18.15
N PHE A 157 -8.17 -8.10 18.52
CA PHE A 157 -7.85 -8.77 19.78
C PHE A 157 -8.29 -7.96 21.00
N LEU A 158 -7.96 -6.66 21.05
CA LEU A 158 -8.38 -5.77 22.15
C LEU A 158 -9.91 -5.69 22.27
N LEU A 159 -10.61 -5.68 21.14
CA LEU A 159 -12.06 -5.71 21.12
C LEU A 159 -12.62 -7.03 21.68
N GLY A 160 -12.02 -8.17 21.33
CA GLY A 160 -12.38 -9.46 21.91
C GLY A 160 -12.17 -9.51 23.43
N VAL A 161 -11.07 -8.92 23.92
CA VAL A 161 -10.81 -8.79 25.36
C VAL A 161 -11.85 -7.90 26.04
N SER A 162 -12.18 -6.75 25.45
CA SER A 162 -13.22 -5.84 25.98
C SER A 162 -14.56 -6.55 26.13
N LEU A 163 -15.01 -7.27 25.09
CA LEU A 163 -16.26 -8.04 25.15
C LEU A 163 -16.19 -9.20 26.15
N GLY A 164 -15.04 -9.87 26.25
CA GLY A 164 -14.84 -10.95 27.22
C GLY A 164 -14.96 -10.45 28.66
N ILE A 165 -14.36 -9.30 28.97
CA ILE A 165 -14.42 -8.70 30.31
C ILE A 165 -15.84 -8.22 30.65
N GLU A 166 -16.63 -7.79 29.66
CA GLU A 166 -17.99 -7.34 29.91
C GLU A 166 -18.98 -8.50 30.11
N LEU A 167 -18.70 -9.66 29.50
CA LEU A 167 -19.58 -10.84 29.58
C LEU A 167 -19.32 -11.76 30.79
N PHE A 168 -18.15 -11.66 31.43
CA PHE A 168 -17.72 -12.49 32.57
C PHE A 168 -17.50 -11.66 33.84
#